data_AF-A0A9W8ZQI8-F1
#
_entry.id   AF-A0A9W8ZQI8-F1
#
_cell.length_a   1.000
_cell.length_b   1.000
_cell.length_c   1.000
_cell.angle_alpha   90.00
_cell.angle_beta   90.00
_cell.angle_gamma   90.00
#
_symmetry.space_group_name_H-M   'P 1'
#
loop_
_entity.id
_entity.type
_entity.pdbx_description
1 polymer ?
#
loop_
_entity_poly.entity_id
_entity_poly.type
_entity_poly.pdbx_seq_one_letter_code
_entity_poly.pdbx_strand_id
1 'polypeptide(L)' 'HTSQTLREIMPKALASIKIELIRKWEHQAWRFIDAYSDGLGAKDAVTQVKKFSSRHIPESLARAMD' A
#
# COMPACT_ATOMS: atom_id res chain seq x y z
N HIS A 1 18.57 -3.56 14.59
CA HIS A 1 19.23 -4.78 14.07
C HIS A 1 18.39 -5.32 12.92
N THR A 2 18.74 -5.06 11.66
CA THR A 2 18.12 -5.78 10.53
C THR A 2 18.77 -7.15 10.45
N SER A 3 18.04 -8.22 10.72
CA SER A 3 18.56 -9.59 10.69
C SER A 3 19.22 -9.88 9.33
N GLN A 4 20.43 -10.41 9.30
CA GLN A 4 21.16 -10.73 8.07
C GLN A 4 20.31 -11.58 7.10
N THR A 5 19.50 -12.48 7.66
CA THR A 5 18.51 -13.29 6.94
C THR A 5 17.54 -12.48 6.08
N LEU A 6 17.06 -11.32 6.57
CA LEU A 6 16.18 -10.44 5.80
C LEU A 6 16.92 -9.80 4.61
N ARG A 7 18.19 -9.45 4.78
CA ARG A 7 19.00 -8.89 3.69
C ARG A 7 19.19 -9.88 2.54
N GLU A 8 19.27 -11.17 2.86
CA GLU A 8 19.45 -12.24 1.86
C GLU A 8 18.12 -12.65 1.20
N ILE A 9 17.02 -12.65 1.94
CA ILE A 9 15.70 -13.07 1.44
C ILE A 9 15.07 -12.00 0.55
N MET A 10 15.19 -10.72 0.92
CA MET A 10 14.54 -9.61 0.20
C MET A 10 14.82 -9.54 -1.31
N PRO A 11 16.07 -9.57 -1.80
CA PRO A 11 16.34 -9.48 -3.23
C PRO A 11 15.80 -10.69 -4.00
N LYS A 12 15.86 -11.89 -3.41
CA LYS A 12 15.32 -13.12 -4.03
C LYS A 12 13.79 -13.06 -4.13
N ALA A 13 13.13 -12.59 -3.08
CA ALA A 13 11.69 -12.41 -3.06
C ALA A 13 11.24 -11.38 -4.11
N LEU A 14 11.92 -10.23 -4.20
CA LEU A 14 11.61 -9.19 -5.18
C LEU A 14 11.81 -9.67 -6.63
N ALA A 15 12.86 -10.45 -6.90
CA ALA A 15 13.11 -11.02 -8.24
C ALA A 15 12.03 -12.03 -8.69
N SER A 16 11.34 -12.66 -7.74
CA SER A 16 10.27 -13.64 -8.02
C SER A 16 8.92 -12.99 -8.34
N ILE A 17 8.78 -11.68 -8.10
CA ILE A 17 7.51 -10.96 -8.30
C ILE A 17 7.43 -10.43 -9.74
N LYS A 18 6.28 -10.64 -10.39
CA LYS A 18 6.01 -10.09 -11.72
C LYS A 18 5.96 -8.55 -11.67
N ILE A 19 6.54 -7.90 -12.68
CA ILE A 19 6.52 -6.43 -12.83
C ILE A 19 5.09 -5.88 -12.83
N GLU A 20 4.14 -6.60 -13.41
CA GLU A 20 2.71 -6.23 -13.40
C GLU A 20 2.16 -6.09 -11.98
N LEU A 21 2.61 -6.93 -11.05
CA LEU A 21 2.21 -6.85 -9.65
C LEU A 21 2.84 -5.63 -8.98
N ILE A 22 4.11 -5.33 -9.26
CA ILE A 22 4.76 -4.12 -8.74
C ILE A 22 3.99 -2.87 -9.18
N ARG A 23 3.66 -2.79 -10.47
CA ARG A 23 2.87 -1.66 -11.03
C ARG A 23 1.47 -1.56 -10.42
N LYS A 24 0.80 -2.70 -10.19
CA LYS A 24 -0.52 -2.72 -9.54
C LYS A 24 -0.52 -2.10 -8.14
N TRP A 25 0.58 -2.25 -7.41
CA TRP A 25 0.70 -1.78 -6.03
C TRP A 25 1.49 -0.47 -5.87
N GLU A 26 2.05 0.08 -6.95
CA GLU A 26 2.88 1.30 -6.94
C GLU A 26 2.17 2.47 -6.24
N HIS A 27 0.91 2.72 -6.57
CA HIS A 27 0.15 3.81 -5.96
C HIS A 27 -0.01 3.65 -4.45
N GLN A 28 -0.22 2.42 -3.96
CA GLN A 28 -0.31 2.17 -2.52
C GLN A 28 1.05 2.33 -1.83
N ALA A 29 2.15 1.96 -2.50
CA ALA A 29 3.50 2.18 -1.96
C ALA A 29 3.79 3.66 -1.71
N TRP A 30 3.42 4.55 -2.65
CA TRP A 30 3.55 6.00 -2.45
C TRP A 30 2.75 6.50 -1.25
N ARG A 31 1.51 6.01 -1.07
CA ARG A 31 0.69 6.37 0.10
C ARG A 31 1.28 5.89 1.42
N PHE A 32 1.99 4.75 1.43
CA PHE A 32 2.74 4.31 2.61
C PHE A 32 3.92 5.22 2.91
N ILE A 33 4.66 5.67 1.89
CA ILE A 33 5.77 6.63 2.07
C ILE A 33 5.25 7.94 2.67
N ASP A 34 4.14 8.48 2.14
CA ASP A 34 3.49 9.68 2.67
C ASP A 34 3.09 9.48 4.15
N ALA A 35 2.44 8.36 4.47
CA ALA A 35 2.02 8.05 5.84
C ALA A 35 3.19 7.98 6.83
N TYR A 36 4.30 7.35 6.44
CA TYR A 36 5.51 7.32 7.27
C TYR A 36 6.19 8.68 7.37
N SER A 37 6.13 9.50 6.30
CA SER A 37 6.64 10.88 6.32
C SER A 37 5.85 11.77 7.28
N ASP A 38 4.55 11.51 7.44
CA ASP A 38 3.68 12.16 8.43
C ASP A 38 3.94 11.68 9.88
N GLY A 39 4.92 10.80 10.08
CA GLY A 39 5.29 10.26 11.39
C GLY A 39 4.34 9.17 11.90
N LEU A 40 3.48 8.62 11.05
CA LEU A 40 2.53 7.60 11.46
C LEU A 40 3.21 6.25 11.70
N GLY A 41 2.83 5.60 12.79
CA GLY A 41 3.23 4.24 13.09
C GLY A 41 2.61 3.24 12.12
N ALA A 42 3.16 2.01 12.08
CA ALA A 42 2.74 0.99 11.11
C ALA A 42 1.22 0.69 11.11
N LYS A 43 0.56 0.67 12.28
CA LYS A 43 -0.89 0.46 12.37
C LYS A 43 -1.71 1.62 11.79
N ASP A 44 -1.27 2.85 12.04
CA ASP A 44 -1.96 4.05 11.60
C ASP A 44 -1.75 4.28 10.11
N ALA A 45 -0.53 4.03 9.60
CA ALA A 45 -0.22 4.05 8.18
C ALA A 45 -1.10 3.05 7.39
N VAL A 46 -1.25 1.82 7.87
CA VAL A 46 -2.16 0.83 7.24
C VAL A 46 -3.60 1.35 7.22
N THR A 47 -4.05 1.95 8.31
CA THR A 47 -5.40 2.50 8.42
C THR A 47 -5.61 3.65 7.44
N GLN A 48 -4.64 4.56 7.31
CA GLN A 48 -4.70 5.67 6.36
C GLN A 48 -4.69 5.19 4.92
N VAL A 49 -3.79 4.29 4.54
CA VAL A 49 -3.73 3.73 3.18
C VAL A 49 -5.03 3.01 2.83
N LYS A 50 -5.64 2.30 3.79
CA LYS A 50 -6.94 1.63 3.58
C LYS A 50 -8.07 2.59 3.22
N LYS A 51 -8.07 3.82 3.73
CA LYS A 51 -9.07 4.84 3.37
C LYS A 51 -9.05 5.15 1.87
N PHE A 52 -7.88 5.09 1.24
CA PHE A 52 -7.71 5.33 -0.20
C PHE A 52 -7.98 4.08 -1.06
N SER A 53 -7.87 2.88 -0.49
CA SER A 53 -8.20 1.63 -1.21
C SER A 53 -9.70 1.33 -1.26
N SER A 54 -10.50 1.98 -0.42
CA SER A 54 -11.95 1.90 -0.43
C SER A 54 -12.49 2.84 -1.50
N ARG A 55 -12.94 2.30 -2.64
CA ARG A 55 -13.93 3.00 -3.47
C ARG A 55 -15.24 3.03 -2.70
N HIS A 56 -15.35 3.91 -1.72
CA HIS A 56 -16.65 4.21 -1.11
C HIS A 56 -17.34 5.24 -2.00
N ILE A 57 -18.19 4.76 -2.91
CA ILE A 57 -19.16 5.63 -3.57
C ILE A 57 -20.27 5.86 -2.54
N PRO A 58 -20.51 7.10 -2.10
CA PRO A 58 -21.62 7.38 -1.20
C PRO A 58 -22.93 6.94 -1.88
N GLU A 59 -23.82 6.30 -1.13
CA GLU A 59 -25.06 5.71 -1.67
C GLU A 59 -25.89 6.75 -2.46
N SER A 60 -25.84 8.01 -2.04
CA SER A 60 -26.47 9.13 -2.74
C SER A 60 -25.95 9.34 -4.16
N LEU A 61 -24.64 9.15 -4.38
CA LEU A 61 -24.01 9.25 -5.70
C LEU A 61 -24.27 7.98 -6.52
N ALA A 62 -24.32 6.80 -5.89
CA ALA A 62 -24.69 5.56 -6.56
C ALA A 62 -26.11 5.64 -7.12
N ARG A 63 -27.08 6.13 -6.34
CA ARG A 63 -28.48 6.32 -6.77
C ARG A 63 -28.66 7.39 -7.85
N ALA A 64 -27.75 8.36 -7.95
CA ALA A 64 -27.81 9.41 -8.97
C ALA A 64 -27.22 8.96 -10.32
N MET A 65 -26.55 7.80 -10.34
CA MET A 65 -25.93 7.21 -11.53
C MET A 65 -26.74 6.04 -12.13
N ASP A 66 -27.83 5.63 -11.46
CA ASP A 66 -28.89 4.73 -11.97
C ASP A 66 -30.00 5.54 -12.68
#